data_AF-A0A7U9S4Y1-F1
#
_entry.id   AF-A0A7U9S4Y1-F1
#
_cell.length_a   1.000
_cell.length_b   1.000
_cell.length_c   1.000
_cell.angle_alpha   90.00
_cell.angle_beta   90.00
_cell.angle_gamma   90.00
#
_symmetry.space_group_name_H-M   'P 1'
#
loop_
_entity.id
_entity.type
_entity.pdbx_description
1 polymer ?
#
loop_
_entity_poly.entity_id
_entity_poly.type
_entity_poly.pdbx_seq_one_letter_code
_entity_poly.pdbx_strand_id
1 'polypeptide(L)'
;MLYIKQYKYADKDIKKLIGSIVVLVDTREKQNRHITDYFYKNNIAYEPTTLSYGDYSFYIPADVAGENIYFHRDIVIERKASLEELSGNLAQERERFEREFLRAGNDRAKLYLMIEDMGGYSSIIGHRYNTQFTPVAFMASLKAWEARFNCNVQFIDRQYSGYYIMTTFQYYAREMLK
;
A
#
# COMPACT_ATOMS: atom_id res chain seq x y z
N MET A 1 14.67 -5.42 -19.57
CA MET A 1 15.22 -4.05 -19.55
C MET A 1 14.09 -3.12 -19.09
N LEU A 2 14.15 -2.63 -17.85
CA LEU A 2 13.17 -1.75 -17.24
C LEU A 2 13.26 -0.37 -17.91
N TYR A 3 12.20 0.09 -18.58
CA TYR A 3 12.02 1.51 -18.86
C TYR A 3 11.26 2.13 -17.69
N ILE A 4 11.96 2.26 -16.56
CA ILE A 4 11.54 3.22 -15.53
C ILE A 4 11.89 4.59 -16.10
N LYS A 5 10.93 5.52 -16.10
CA LYS A 5 11.20 6.93 -16.41
C LYS A 5 12.13 7.43 -15.31
N GLN A 6 13.45 7.35 -15.52
CA GLN A 6 14.43 7.77 -14.54
C GLN A 6 14.46 9.29 -14.52
N TYR A 7 13.86 9.85 -13.48
CA TYR A 7 14.04 11.25 -13.18
C TYR A 7 15.31 11.38 -12.33
N LYS A 8 16.37 12.01 -12.87
CA LYS A 8 17.60 12.22 -12.11
C LYS A 8 17.62 13.62 -11.51
N TYR A 9 17.51 13.70 -10.19
CA TYR A 9 17.56 14.95 -9.44
C TYR A 9 18.77 14.98 -8.50
N ALA A 10 19.24 16.17 -8.12
CA ALA A 10 20.25 16.28 -7.08
C ALA A 10 19.64 15.98 -5.70
N ASP A 11 20.44 15.49 -4.75
CA ASP A 11 19.95 15.04 -3.42
C ASP A 11 19.11 16.08 -2.67
N LYS A 12 19.47 17.37 -2.77
CA LYS A 12 18.73 18.48 -2.16
C LYS A 12 17.32 18.63 -2.75
N ASP A 13 17.18 18.36 -4.06
CA ASP A 13 15.94 18.49 -4.79
C ASP A 13 15.06 17.26 -4.55
N ILE A 14 15.65 16.06 -4.43
CA ILE A 14 14.96 14.83 -4.03
C ILE A 14 14.29 15.00 -2.67
N LYS A 15 14.98 15.57 -1.67
CA LYS A 15 14.40 15.80 -0.35
C LYS A 15 13.18 16.73 -0.41
N LYS A 16 13.23 17.77 -1.25
CA LYS A 16 12.11 18.70 -1.46
C LYS A 16 10.91 17.98 -2.10
N LEU A 17 11.17 17.20 -3.17
CA LEU A 17 10.15 16.42 -3.90
C LEU A 17 9.46 15.38 -3.00
N ILE A 18 10.22 14.65 -2.19
CA ILE A 18 9.68 13.67 -1.23
C ILE A 18 8.83 14.37 -0.15
N GLY A 19 9.24 15.56 0.27
CA GLY A 19 8.50 16.37 1.26
C GLY A 19 7.18 16.92 0.75
N SER A 20 7.00 17.01 -0.58
CA SER A 20 5.78 17.50 -1.22
C SER A 20 4.83 16.40 -1.70
N ILE A 21 5.09 15.14 -1.35
CA ILE A 21 4.21 14.03 -1.70
C ILE A 21 2.77 14.31 -1.26
N VAL A 22 1.83 14.10 -2.18
CA VAL A 22 0.40 14.07 -1.89
C VAL A 22 -0.10 12.64 -1.99
N VAL A 23 -0.66 12.11 -0.89
CA VAL A 23 -1.18 10.75 -0.83
C VAL A 23 -2.52 10.67 -1.57
N LEU A 24 -2.63 9.75 -2.52
CA LEU A 24 -3.88 9.39 -3.18
C LEU A 24 -4.58 8.34 -2.31
N VAL A 25 -5.82 8.61 -1.90
CA VAL A 25 -6.64 7.70 -1.09
C VAL A 25 -7.81 7.23 -1.92
N ASP A 26 -7.98 5.92 -2.08
CA ASP A 26 -9.06 5.39 -2.88
C ASP A 26 -10.44 5.82 -2.33
N THR A 27 -11.34 6.27 -3.20
CA THR A 27 -12.68 6.75 -2.80
C THR A 27 -13.56 5.67 -2.17
N ARG A 28 -13.25 4.39 -2.36
CA ARG A 28 -13.97 3.26 -1.72
C ARG A 28 -13.45 2.98 -0.31
N GLU A 29 -12.29 3.51 0.07
CA GLU A 29 -11.69 3.29 1.37
C GLU A 29 -12.31 4.22 2.43
N LYS A 30 -13.30 3.69 3.16
CA LYS A 30 -14.16 4.48 4.07
C LYS A 30 -13.80 4.36 5.55
N GLN A 31 -13.10 3.30 5.96
CA GLN A 31 -12.82 2.99 7.37
C GLN A 31 -11.36 3.29 7.73
N ASN A 32 -10.88 4.46 7.31
CA ASN A 32 -9.48 4.89 7.39
C ASN A 32 -9.26 6.15 8.23
N ARG A 33 -10.21 6.54 9.08
CA ARG A 33 -10.13 7.80 9.85
C ARG A 33 -8.84 7.93 10.66
N HIS A 34 -8.35 6.86 11.27
CA HIS A 34 -7.09 6.89 12.03
C HIS A 34 -5.86 7.18 11.13
N ILE A 35 -5.94 6.85 9.84
CA ILE A 35 -4.91 7.15 8.83
C ILE A 35 -5.01 8.61 8.41
N THR A 36 -6.20 9.09 8.06
CA THR A 36 -6.40 10.49 7.64
C THR A 36 -6.19 11.47 8.79
N ASP A 37 -6.56 11.11 10.03
CA ASP A 37 -6.23 11.88 11.23
C ASP A 37 -4.72 11.96 11.46
N TYR A 38 -3.97 10.87 11.18
CA TYR A 38 -2.51 10.89 11.21
C TYR A 38 -1.95 11.84 10.14
N PHE A 39 -2.46 11.78 8.90
CA PHE A 39 -2.03 12.69 7.84
C PHE A 39 -2.28 14.15 8.20
N TYR A 40 -3.47 14.46 8.69
CA TYR A 40 -3.83 15.81 9.15
C TYR A 40 -2.91 16.31 10.25
N LYS A 41 -2.69 15.52 11.31
CA LYS A 41 -1.82 15.89 12.45
C LYS A 41 -0.37 16.12 12.05
N ASN A 42 0.11 15.45 11.00
CA ASN A 42 1.49 15.54 10.53
C ASN A 42 1.66 16.43 9.29
N ASN A 43 0.62 17.19 8.90
CA ASN A 43 0.62 18.05 7.71
C ASN A 43 0.99 17.30 6.42
N ILE A 44 0.57 16.04 6.30
CA ILE A 44 0.71 15.24 5.08
C ILE A 44 -0.51 15.51 4.20
N ALA A 45 -0.27 16.02 3.00
CA ALA A 45 -1.33 16.26 2.03
C ALA A 45 -1.89 14.93 1.52
N TYR A 46 -3.20 14.87 1.36
CA TYR A 46 -3.87 13.73 0.74
C TYR A 46 -5.10 14.18 -0.03
N GLU A 47 -5.49 13.42 -1.06
CA GLU A 47 -6.69 13.65 -1.85
C GLU A 47 -7.46 12.34 -2.11
N PRO A 48 -8.80 12.38 -2.08
CA PRO A 48 -9.62 11.26 -2.53
C PRO A 48 -9.48 11.05 -4.05
N THR A 49 -9.25 9.82 -4.49
CA THR A 49 -9.04 9.48 -5.91
C THR A 49 -9.66 8.13 -6.22
N THR A 50 -10.19 7.92 -7.42
CA THR A 50 -10.59 6.58 -7.84
C THR A 50 -9.38 5.86 -8.45
N LEU A 51 -8.80 4.92 -7.70
CA LEU A 51 -7.67 4.12 -8.16
C LEU A 51 -8.15 2.88 -8.95
N SER A 52 -7.35 2.45 -9.92
CA SER A 52 -7.67 1.24 -10.68
C SER A 52 -7.47 -0.05 -9.86
N TYR A 53 -6.59 0.02 -8.85
CA TYR A 53 -6.24 -1.02 -7.88
C TYR A 53 -5.51 -0.37 -6.69
N GLY A 54 -5.50 -1.05 -5.54
CA GLY A 54 -4.92 -0.54 -4.30
C GLY A 54 -5.80 0.53 -3.63
N ASP A 55 -5.53 0.75 -2.34
CA ASP A 55 -6.24 1.75 -1.52
C ASP A 55 -5.44 3.05 -1.39
N TYR A 56 -4.12 2.97 -1.50
CA TYR A 56 -3.23 4.12 -1.38
C TYR A 56 -2.15 4.11 -2.45
N SER A 57 -1.87 5.30 -2.98
CA SER A 57 -0.66 5.62 -3.73
C SER A 57 -0.31 7.09 -3.53
N PHE A 58 0.46 7.70 -4.43
CA PHE A 58 0.81 9.11 -4.32
C PHE A 58 1.17 9.75 -5.67
N TYR A 59 1.31 11.07 -5.63
CA TYR A 59 1.99 11.85 -6.66
C TYR A 59 2.84 12.95 -6.04
N ILE A 60 3.69 13.55 -6.87
CA ILE A 60 4.45 14.74 -6.54
C ILE A 60 3.89 15.90 -7.38
N PRO A 61 3.48 17.02 -6.76
CA PRO A 61 2.79 18.09 -7.45
C PRO A 61 3.70 18.96 -8.32
N ALA A 62 3.10 19.56 -9.35
CA ALA A 62 3.79 20.35 -10.36
C ALA A 62 4.46 21.63 -9.83
N ASP A 63 3.96 22.21 -8.73
CA ASP A 63 4.57 23.37 -8.07
C ASP A 63 5.99 23.09 -7.55
N VAL A 64 6.31 21.82 -7.30
CA VAL A 64 7.65 21.37 -6.90
C VAL A 64 8.42 20.71 -8.03
N ALA A 65 7.75 19.92 -8.87
CA ALA A 65 8.39 19.08 -9.90
C ALA A 65 8.36 19.67 -11.33
N GLY A 66 7.59 20.73 -11.58
CA GLY A 66 7.34 21.31 -12.92
C GLY A 66 6.19 20.65 -13.68
N GLU A 67 5.85 19.40 -13.36
CA GLU A 67 4.65 18.67 -13.80
C GLU A 67 4.18 17.75 -12.67
N ASN A 68 2.90 17.33 -12.67
CA ASN A 68 2.45 16.32 -11.72
C ASN A 68 3.09 14.97 -12.08
N ILE A 69 3.86 14.39 -11.16
CA ILE A 69 4.47 13.07 -11.33
C ILE A 69 3.66 12.06 -10.52
N TYR A 70 2.86 11.25 -11.22
CA TYR A 70 2.01 10.23 -10.62
C TYR A 70 2.73 8.90 -10.46
N PHE A 71 2.54 8.25 -9.31
CA PHE A 71 3.12 6.93 -9.00
C PHE A 71 2.05 5.84 -8.79
N HIS A 72 0.78 6.14 -9.10
CA HIS A 72 -0.36 5.22 -8.90
C HIS A 72 -0.36 3.98 -9.81
N ARG A 73 0.60 3.88 -10.74
CA ARG A 73 0.88 2.65 -11.50
C ARG A 73 2.25 2.05 -11.21
N ASP A 74 3.02 2.68 -10.32
CA ASP A 74 4.38 2.30 -9.96
C ASP A 74 4.43 1.66 -8.58
N ILE A 75 3.63 2.15 -7.63
CA ILE A 75 3.53 1.59 -6.28
C ILE A 75 2.14 1.79 -5.70
N VAL A 76 1.65 0.75 -5.03
CA VAL A 76 0.36 0.78 -4.33
C VAL A 76 0.43 0.05 -2.99
N ILE A 77 -0.40 0.49 -2.05
CA ILE A 77 -0.70 -0.23 -0.81
C ILE A 77 -2.16 -0.66 -0.88
N GLU A 78 -2.39 -1.97 -0.81
CA GLU A 78 -3.69 -2.59 -0.54
C GLU A 78 -3.80 -2.80 0.96
N ARG A 79 -4.82 -2.22 1.60
CA ARG A 79 -5.07 -2.32 3.04
C ARG A 79 -6.11 -3.40 3.32
N LYS A 80 -5.90 -4.11 4.43
CA LYS A 80 -6.92 -4.91 5.10
C LYS A 80 -6.98 -4.49 6.56
N ALA A 81 -8.18 -4.15 7.02
CA ALA A 81 -8.43 -3.60 8.34
C ALA A 81 -8.31 -4.63 9.47
N SER A 82 -8.33 -5.92 9.14
CA SER A 82 -8.12 -7.01 10.09
C SER A 82 -7.80 -8.34 9.41
N LEU A 83 -7.45 -9.35 10.21
CA LEU A 83 -7.29 -10.73 9.76
C LEU A 83 -8.61 -11.36 9.31
N GLU A 84 -9.74 -10.97 9.91
CA GLU A 84 -11.07 -11.45 9.49
C GLU A 84 -11.37 -11.04 8.06
N GLU A 85 -11.19 -9.75 7.73
CA GLU A 85 -11.42 -9.24 6.38
C GLU A 85 -10.55 -10.00 5.37
N LEU A 86 -9.24 -10.08 5.65
CA LEU A 86 -8.32 -10.76 4.76
C LEU A 86 -8.62 -12.26 4.63
N SER A 87 -9.00 -12.95 5.70
CA SER A 87 -9.40 -14.36 5.61
C SER A 87 -10.64 -14.56 4.74
N GLY A 88 -11.60 -13.63 4.78
CA GLY A 88 -12.75 -13.61 3.87
C GLY A 88 -12.31 -13.42 2.42
N ASN A 89 -11.39 -12.49 2.16
CA ASN A 89 -10.85 -12.27 0.81
C ASN A 89 -10.03 -13.47 0.30
N LEU A 90 -9.25 -14.14 1.13
CA LEU A 90 -8.42 -15.29 0.73
C LEU A 90 -9.23 -16.58 0.53
N ALA A 91 -10.42 -16.67 1.13
CA ALA A 91 -11.31 -17.82 1.04
C ALA A 91 -12.48 -17.58 0.07
N GLN A 92 -13.42 -16.71 0.44
CA GLN A 92 -14.70 -16.57 -0.26
C GLN A 92 -14.61 -15.63 -1.47
N GLU A 93 -13.81 -14.57 -1.39
CA GLU A 93 -13.66 -13.60 -2.48
C GLU A 93 -12.33 -13.75 -3.25
N ARG A 94 -11.73 -14.94 -3.19
CA ARG A 94 -10.35 -15.17 -3.64
C ARG A 94 -10.09 -14.73 -5.07
N GLU A 95 -10.98 -15.08 -5.99
CA GLU A 95 -10.83 -14.71 -7.41
C GLU A 95 -10.90 -13.21 -7.62
N ARG A 96 -11.77 -12.51 -6.88
CA ARG A 96 -11.88 -11.05 -6.95
C ARG A 96 -10.60 -10.40 -6.44
N PHE A 97 -10.11 -10.85 -5.30
CA PHE A 97 -8.89 -10.34 -4.69
C PHE A 97 -7.66 -10.60 -5.58
N GLU A 98 -7.55 -11.77 -6.17
CA GLU A 98 -6.49 -12.11 -7.15
C GLU A 98 -6.52 -11.20 -8.38
N ARG A 99 -7.70 -10.83 -8.90
CA ARG A 99 -7.81 -9.90 -10.04
C ARG A 99 -7.26 -8.51 -9.73
N GLU A 100 -7.42 -8.01 -8.51
CA GLU A 100 -6.88 -6.70 -8.10
C GLU A 100 -5.35 -6.71 -8.14
N PHE A 101 -4.72 -7.79 -7.68
CA PHE A 101 -3.26 -7.96 -7.68
C PHE A 101 -2.71 -8.20 -9.08
N LEU A 102 -3.43 -8.95 -9.93
CA LEU A 102 -3.06 -9.15 -11.33
C LEU A 102 -3.04 -7.83 -12.12
N ARG A 103 -3.99 -6.91 -11.86
CA ARG A 103 -3.99 -5.59 -12.50
C ARG A 103 -2.75 -4.78 -12.14
N ALA A 104 -2.38 -4.74 -10.87
CA ALA A 104 -1.15 -4.10 -10.41
C ALA A 104 0.11 -4.76 -11.02
N GLY A 105 0.15 -6.09 -11.06
CA GLY A 105 1.24 -6.86 -11.64
C GLY A 105 1.41 -6.64 -13.15
N ASN A 106 0.32 -6.45 -13.90
CA ASN A 106 0.37 -6.12 -15.33
C ASN A 106 1.04 -4.75 -15.59
N ASP A 107 0.85 -3.81 -14.66
CA ASP A 107 1.54 -2.51 -14.67
C ASP A 107 2.95 -2.58 -14.08
N ARG A 108 3.34 -3.74 -13.53
CA ARG A 108 4.59 -3.97 -12.79
C ARG A 108 4.72 -3.05 -11.57
N ALA A 109 3.59 -2.64 -11.01
CA ALA A 109 3.55 -1.83 -9.80
C ALA A 109 4.14 -2.63 -8.62
N LYS A 110 4.92 -1.96 -7.78
CA LYS A 110 5.32 -2.50 -6.48
C LYS A 110 4.09 -2.55 -5.57
N LEU A 111 3.75 -3.75 -5.11
CA LEU A 111 2.55 -3.96 -4.32
C LEU A 111 2.89 -4.28 -2.86
N TYR A 112 2.30 -3.53 -1.94
CA TYR A 112 2.29 -3.85 -0.52
C TYR A 112 0.90 -4.28 -0.09
N LEU A 113 0.80 -5.42 0.57
CA LEU A 113 -0.41 -5.84 1.28
C LEU A 113 -0.23 -5.51 2.75
N MET A 114 -0.86 -4.43 3.19
CA MET A 114 -0.81 -3.95 4.57
C MET A 114 -2.00 -4.50 5.35
N ILE A 115 -1.74 -5.27 6.39
CA ILE A 115 -2.75 -5.79 7.31
C ILE A 115 -2.66 -5.07 8.64
N GLU A 116 -3.77 -4.54 9.12
CA GLU A 116 -3.86 -3.97 10.47
C GLU A 116 -4.03 -5.07 11.53
N ASP A 117 -2.91 -5.65 11.96
CA ASP A 117 -2.84 -6.57 13.09
C ASP A 117 -1.48 -6.42 13.80
N MET A 118 -1.52 -6.14 15.10
CA MET A 118 -0.31 -5.94 15.90
C MET A 118 0.49 -7.25 16.13
N GLY A 119 -0.17 -8.40 16.17
CA GLY A 119 0.48 -9.69 16.46
C GLY A 119 0.99 -10.42 15.22
N GLY A 120 0.55 -10.01 14.02
CA GLY A 120 0.89 -10.58 12.72
C GLY A 120 0.82 -12.11 12.69
N TYR A 121 1.95 -12.75 12.43
CA TYR A 121 2.08 -14.20 12.41
C TYR A 121 1.59 -14.86 13.70
N SER A 122 1.83 -14.26 14.87
CA SER A 122 1.38 -14.81 16.14
C SER A 122 -0.14 -14.81 16.25
N SER A 123 -0.80 -13.79 15.69
CA SER A 123 -2.26 -13.73 15.62
C SER A 123 -2.82 -14.76 14.66
N ILE A 124 -2.17 -14.99 13.52
CA ILE A 124 -2.59 -16.04 12.58
C ILE A 124 -2.44 -17.43 13.20
N ILE A 125 -1.24 -17.76 13.71
CA ILE A 125 -0.95 -19.07 14.31
C ILE A 125 -1.86 -19.34 15.52
N GLY A 126 -2.10 -18.32 16.34
CA GLY A 126 -3.02 -18.39 17.48
C GLY A 126 -4.49 -18.32 17.10
N HIS A 127 -4.83 -18.33 15.80
CA HIS A 127 -6.20 -18.22 15.27
C HIS A 127 -7.00 -17.05 15.89
N ARG A 128 -6.34 -15.90 16.07
CA ARG A 128 -6.94 -14.67 16.62
C ARG A 128 -7.75 -13.92 15.57
N TYR A 129 -8.69 -14.63 14.96
CA TYR A 129 -9.68 -14.10 14.02
C TYR A 129 -10.89 -15.04 13.97
N ASN A 130 -12.08 -14.48 13.67
CA ASN A 130 -13.35 -15.18 13.87
C ASN A 130 -13.90 -15.93 12.65
N THR A 131 -13.02 -16.44 11.76
CA THR A 131 -13.44 -17.20 10.57
C THR A 131 -12.98 -18.66 10.64
N GLN A 132 -13.62 -19.52 9.83
CA GLN A 132 -13.26 -20.94 9.72
C GLN A 132 -11.99 -21.18 8.88
N PHE A 133 -11.35 -20.11 8.40
CA PHE A 133 -10.13 -20.24 7.62
C PHE A 133 -9.00 -20.70 8.54
N THR A 134 -8.38 -21.84 8.25
CA THR A 134 -7.40 -22.40 9.20
C THR A 134 -6.08 -21.61 9.16
N PRO A 135 -5.34 -21.52 10.28
CA PRO A 135 -4.04 -20.83 10.31
C PRO A 135 -3.06 -21.31 9.24
N VAL A 136 -3.04 -22.62 8.97
CA VAL A 136 -2.21 -23.23 7.93
C VAL A 136 -2.63 -22.75 6.54
N ALA A 137 -3.92 -22.74 6.23
CA ALA A 137 -4.44 -22.25 4.94
C ALA A 137 -4.21 -20.74 4.77
N PHE A 138 -4.30 -19.98 5.86
CA PHE A 138 -4.00 -18.55 5.88
C PHE A 138 -2.55 -18.31 5.50
N MET A 139 -1.61 -18.92 6.23
CA MET A 139 -0.18 -18.75 5.96
C MET A 139 0.21 -19.24 4.57
N ALA A 140 -0.32 -20.37 4.12
CA ALA A 140 -0.09 -20.87 2.77
C ALA A 140 -0.57 -19.89 1.70
N SER A 141 -1.73 -19.25 1.92
CA SER A 141 -2.26 -18.25 1.01
C SER A 141 -1.40 -16.98 0.99
N LEU A 142 -0.93 -16.48 2.13
CA LEU A 142 -0.01 -15.34 2.16
C LEU A 142 1.29 -15.62 1.41
N LYS A 143 1.90 -16.80 1.63
CA LYS A 143 3.12 -17.19 0.92
C LYS A 143 2.90 -17.35 -0.58
N ALA A 144 1.73 -17.87 -0.97
CA ALA A 144 1.35 -17.92 -2.38
C ALA A 144 1.19 -16.51 -2.96
N TRP A 145 0.61 -15.56 -2.23
CA TRP A 145 0.46 -14.16 -2.67
C TRP A 145 1.81 -13.48 -2.86
N GLU A 146 2.72 -13.58 -1.88
CA GLU A 146 4.07 -13.05 -1.96
C GLU A 146 4.79 -13.59 -3.21
N ALA A 147 4.74 -14.90 -3.44
CA ALA A 147 5.41 -15.54 -4.57
C ALA A 147 4.79 -15.22 -5.93
N ARG A 148 3.45 -15.20 -6.04
CA ARG A 148 2.73 -15.02 -7.31
C ARG A 148 2.73 -13.56 -7.77
N PHE A 149 2.53 -12.63 -6.84
CA PHE A 149 2.35 -11.22 -7.17
C PHE A 149 3.57 -10.37 -6.83
N ASN A 150 4.64 -10.99 -6.32
CA ASN A 150 5.81 -10.29 -5.80
C ASN A 150 5.41 -9.19 -4.80
N CYS A 151 4.36 -9.46 -4.01
CA CYS A 151 3.83 -8.50 -3.06
C CYS A 151 4.58 -8.57 -1.73
N ASN A 152 4.63 -7.44 -1.05
CA ASN A 152 5.23 -7.34 0.27
C ASN A 152 4.13 -7.33 1.33
N VAL A 153 4.02 -8.42 2.09
CA VAL A 153 3.02 -8.54 3.16
C VAL A 153 3.57 -7.92 4.44
N GLN A 154 2.85 -6.95 5.00
CA GLN A 154 3.24 -6.24 6.21
C GLN A 154 2.09 -6.21 7.23
N PHE A 155 2.41 -6.61 8.45
CA PHE A 155 1.49 -6.50 9.59
C PHE A 155 1.84 -5.26 10.39
N ILE A 156 0.87 -4.38 10.55
CA ILE A 156 1.05 -3.05 11.14
C ILE A 156 0.03 -2.90 12.27
N ASP A 157 0.49 -2.47 13.44
CA ASP A 157 -0.45 -2.00 14.46
C ASP A 157 -1.21 -0.78 13.92
N ARG A 158 -2.53 -0.80 14.03
CA ARG A 158 -3.47 0.16 13.45
C ARG A 158 -3.09 1.62 13.70
N GLN A 159 -2.54 1.93 14.87
CA GLN A 159 -2.11 3.30 15.20
C GLN A 159 -0.93 3.80 14.34
N TYR A 160 -0.16 2.91 13.71
CA TYR A 160 1.00 3.23 12.89
C TYR A 160 0.74 3.16 11.37
N SER A 161 -0.49 2.84 10.95
CA SER A 161 -0.88 2.73 9.54
C SER A 161 -0.51 3.95 8.70
N GLY A 162 -0.82 5.17 9.18
CA GLY A 162 -0.50 6.40 8.44
C GLY A 162 1.00 6.66 8.32
N TYR A 163 1.78 6.35 9.36
CA TYR A 163 3.24 6.43 9.32
C TYR A 163 3.82 5.45 8.31
N TYR A 164 3.35 4.20 8.34
CA TYR A 164 3.79 3.15 7.42
C TYR A 164 3.51 3.52 5.96
N ILE A 165 2.31 4.02 5.65
CA ILE A 165 1.94 4.46 4.29
C ILE A 165 2.89 5.56 3.80
N MET A 166 3.06 6.63 4.58
CA MET A 166 3.89 7.76 4.16
C MET A 166 5.36 7.34 3.99
N THR A 167 5.93 6.62 4.95
CA THR A 167 7.33 6.18 4.86
C THR A 167 7.58 5.26 3.68
N THR A 168 6.67 4.33 3.41
CA THR A 168 6.73 3.44 2.24
C THR A 168 6.83 4.24 0.94
N PHE A 169 6.00 5.26 0.76
CA PHE A 169 6.01 6.12 -0.41
C PHE A 169 7.25 7.00 -0.50
N GLN A 170 7.67 7.61 0.61
CA GLN A 170 8.86 8.47 0.64
C GLN A 170 10.13 7.71 0.23
N TYR A 171 10.33 6.49 0.74
CA TYR A 171 11.48 5.68 0.37
C TYR A 171 11.38 5.12 -1.05
N TYR A 172 10.18 4.78 -1.53
CA TYR A 172 10.00 4.41 -2.94
C TYR A 172 10.36 5.58 -3.86
N ALA A 173 9.80 6.76 -3.63
CA ALA A 173 10.12 7.97 -4.40
C ALA A 173 11.62 8.26 -4.39
N ARG A 174 12.28 8.13 -3.23
CA ARG A 174 13.73 8.34 -3.12
C ARG A 174 14.53 7.46 -4.06
N GLU A 175 14.20 6.17 -4.16
CA GLU A 175 14.94 5.25 -5.04
C GLU A 175 14.61 5.46 -6.53
N MET A 176 13.45 6.01 -6.85
CA MET A 176 13.03 6.28 -8.23
C MET A 176 13.57 7.62 -8.77
N LEU A 177 13.85 8.58 -7.90
CA LEU A 177 14.31 9.94 -8.24
C LEU A 177 15.85 10.11 -8.20
N LYS A 178 16.58 9.08 -7.76
CA LYS A 178 18.04 9.00 -7.82
C LYS A 178 18.50 8.57 -9.22
#